data_AF-A0A7Y5LBR4-F1
#
_entry.id   AF-A0A7Y5LBR4-F1
#
_cell.length_a   1.000
_cell.length_b   1.000
_cell.length_c   1.000
_cell.angle_alpha   90.00
_cell.angle_beta   90.00
_cell.angle_gamma   90.00
#
_symmetry.space_group_name_H-M   'P 1'
#
loop_
_entity.id
_entity.type
_entity.pdbx_description
1 polymer ?
#
loop_
_entity_poly.entity_id
_entity_poly.type
_entity_poly.pdbx_seq_one_letter_code
_entity_poly.pdbx_strand_id
1 'polypeptide(L)'
;MAEKFGYDIVSQREVFNAVGNRLRVKGRFEKAISVLQYNVNQYPDWAGGYDKLALALEEAGQLEKAAVQYQKAFEKALGNLDPNAELFKRHWDAVQKRFKNKR
;
A
#
# COMPACT_ATOMS: atom_id res chain seq x y z
N MET A 1 24.91 -8.14 8.77
CA MET A 1 25.00 -8.86 10.06
C MET A 1 23.59 -9.11 10.60
N ALA A 2 22.96 -10.17 10.11
CA ALA A 2 21.56 -10.57 10.35
C ALA A 2 21.37 -12.07 10.02
N GLU A 3 22.09 -12.55 9.01
CA GLU A 3 22.11 -13.94 8.55
C GLU A 3 22.61 -14.96 9.59
N LYS A 4 23.27 -14.51 10.68
CA LYS A 4 23.83 -15.40 11.72
C LYS A 4 22.77 -16.02 12.64
N PHE A 5 21.53 -15.53 12.63
CA PHE A 5 20.50 -15.95 13.61
C PHE A 5 19.18 -16.46 13.00
N GLY A 6 19.05 -16.59 11.68
CA GLY A 6 17.84 -17.14 11.04
C GLY A 6 16.57 -16.30 11.21
N TYR A 7 16.70 -15.05 11.66
CA TYR A 7 15.59 -14.09 11.67
C TYR A 7 15.60 -13.33 10.36
N ASP A 8 14.49 -13.41 9.63
CA ASP A 8 14.19 -12.46 8.55
C ASP A 8 14.01 -11.10 9.22
N ILE A 9 15.07 -10.27 9.18
CA ILE A 9 14.98 -8.92 9.73
C ILE A 9 14.05 -8.15 8.80
N VAL A 10 12.79 -8.06 9.21
CA VAL A 10 11.74 -7.30 8.54
C VAL A 10 12.28 -5.90 8.24
N SER A 11 12.30 -5.55 6.96
CA SER A 11 12.86 -4.27 6.52
C SER A 11 12.04 -3.10 7.08
N GLN A 12 12.66 -1.94 7.30
CA GLN A 12 11.96 -0.76 7.86
C GLN A 12 10.66 -0.42 7.11
N ARG A 13 10.66 -0.55 5.77
CA ARG A 13 9.46 -0.38 4.93
C ARG A 13 8.33 -1.33 5.30
N GLU A 14 8.63 -2.59 5.59
CA GLU A 14 7.67 -3.61 6.00
C GLU A 14 7.14 -3.34 7.41
N VAL A 15 7.97 -2.83 8.32
CA VAL A 15 7.54 -2.40 9.66
C VAL A 15 6.50 -1.27 9.55
N PHE A 16 6.82 -0.19 8.81
CA PHE A 16 5.85 0.90 8.61
C PHE A 16 4.58 0.40 7.91
N ASN A 17 4.71 -0.54 6.98
CA ASN A 17 3.57 -1.14 6.29
C ASN A 17 2.65 -1.90 7.25
N ALA A 18 3.24 -2.73 8.13
CA ALA A 18 2.51 -3.50 9.11
C ALA A 18 1.83 -2.60 10.16
N VAL A 19 2.51 -1.55 10.63
CA VAL A 19 1.95 -0.56 11.56
C VAL A 19 0.77 0.17 10.92
N GLY A 20 0.95 0.67 9.69
CA GLY A 20 -0.12 1.32 8.93
C GLY A 20 -1.33 0.41 8.72
N ASN A 21 -1.09 -0.86 8.34
CA ASN A 21 -2.14 -1.85 8.16
C ASN A 21 -2.88 -2.17 9.47
N ARG A 22 -2.17 -2.24 10.60
CA ARG A 22 -2.79 -2.46 11.92
C ARG A 22 -3.65 -1.28 12.34
N LEU A 23 -3.22 -0.05 12.06
CA LEU A 23 -4.01 1.16 12.31
C LEU A 23 -5.28 1.17 11.45
N ARG A 24 -5.14 0.81 10.17
CA ARG A 24 -6.25 0.68 9.21
C ARG A 24 -7.30 -0.32 9.70
N VAL A 25 -6.90 -1.53 10.07
CA VAL A 25 -7.82 -2.58 10.60
C VAL A 25 -8.53 -2.13 11.88
N LYS A 26 -7.93 -1.23 12.67
CA LYS A 26 -8.55 -0.62 13.85
C LYS A 26 -9.46 0.57 13.54
N GLY A 27 -9.72 0.88 12.26
CA GLY A 27 -10.52 2.03 11.82
C GLY A 27 -9.84 3.38 12.04
N ARG A 28 -8.53 3.41 12.35
CA ARG A 28 -7.77 4.66 12.60
C ARG A 28 -7.18 5.17 11.29
N PHE A 29 -8.04 5.52 10.34
CA PHE A 29 -7.65 5.73 8.95
C PHE A 29 -6.67 6.88 8.75
N GLU A 30 -6.86 8.03 9.40
CA GLU A 30 -5.98 9.20 9.25
C GLU A 30 -4.56 8.88 9.74
N LYS A 31 -4.45 8.12 10.84
CA LYS A 31 -3.15 7.67 11.38
C LYS A 31 -2.50 6.64 10.45
N ALA A 32 -3.28 5.71 9.91
CA ALA A 32 -2.80 4.73 8.95
C ALA A 32 -2.25 5.44 7.69
N ILE A 33 -3.02 6.37 7.13
CA ILE A 33 -2.65 7.19 5.97
C ILE A 33 -1.36 7.94 6.26
N SER A 34 -1.22 8.59 7.42
CA SER A 34 -0.02 9.36 7.78
C SER A 34 1.24 8.48 7.81
N VAL A 35 1.16 7.31 8.45
CA VAL A 35 2.28 6.35 8.51
C VAL A 35 2.62 5.80 7.13
N LEU A 36 1.61 5.46 6.33
CA LEU A 36 1.81 4.88 5.00
C LEU A 36 2.30 5.92 3.98
N GLN A 37 1.89 7.19 4.11
CA GLN A 37 2.44 8.31 3.35
C GLN A 37 3.93 8.52 3.66
N TYR A 38 4.31 8.47 4.93
CA TYR A 38 5.72 8.49 5.30
C TYR A 38 6.47 7.32 4.65
N ASN A 39 5.90 6.12 4.71
CA ASN A 39 6.51 4.91 4.11
C ASN A 39 6.78 5.09 2.60
N VAL A 40 5.79 5.49 1.82
CA VAL A 40 5.97 5.67 0.36
C VAL A 40 6.92 6.81 0.01
N ASN A 41 7.05 7.81 0.87
CA ASN A 41 8.03 8.89 0.67
C ASN A 41 9.47 8.43 0.94
N GLN A 42 9.67 7.52 1.91
CA GLN A 42 11.00 6.97 2.21
C GLN A 42 11.40 5.82 1.26
N TYR A 43 10.42 5.08 0.75
CA TYR A 43 10.64 3.91 -0.11
C TYR A 43 9.82 4.04 -1.41
N PRO A 44 10.14 5.01 -2.27
CA PRO A 44 9.31 5.39 -3.42
C PRO A 44 9.23 4.31 -4.50
N ASP A 45 10.11 3.31 -4.50
CA ASP A 45 10.13 2.23 -5.48
C ASP A 45 9.49 0.93 -4.98
N TRP A 46 8.94 0.94 -3.77
CA TRP A 46 8.31 -0.25 -3.20
C TRP A 46 6.79 -0.24 -3.38
N ALA A 47 6.30 -1.14 -4.24
CA ALA A 47 4.88 -1.26 -4.57
C ALA A 47 3.97 -1.52 -3.34
N GLY A 48 4.44 -2.36 -2.41
CA GLY A 48 3.66 -2.75 -1.23
C GLY A 48 3.23 -1.60 -0.31
N GLY A 49 4.01 -0.51 -0.27
CA GLY A 49 3.66 0.68 0.51
C GLY A 49 2.49 1.47 -0.10
N TYR A 50 2.51 1.64 -1.43
CA TYR A 50 1.43 2.31 -2.15
C TYR A 50 0.12 1.52 -2.07
N ASP A 51 0.18 0.19 -2.16
CA ASP A 51 -0.98 -0.67 -2.01
C ASP A 51 -1.66 -0.52 -0.65
N LYS A 52 -0.89 -0.52 0.45
CA LYS A 52 -1.47 -0.34 1.79
C LYS A 52 -1.98 1.08 2.02
N LEU A 53 -1.30 2.09 1.46
CA LEU A 53 -1.81 3.46 1.47
C LEU A 53 -3.16 3.55 0.74
N ALA A 54 -3.27 2.90 -0.42
CA ALA A 54 -4.50 2.86 -1.21
C ALA A 54 -5.65 2.19 -0.44
N LEU A 55 -5.40 1.04 0.19
CA LEU A 55 -6.38 0.36 1.05
C LEU A 55 -6.87 1.26 2.20
N ALA A 56 -5.96 1.98 2.86
CA ALA A 56 -6.34 2.89 3.94
C ALA A 56 -7.18 4.08 3.45
N LEU A 57 -6.86 4.62 2.26
CA LEU A 57 -7.64 5.69 1.63
C LEU A 57 -9.02 5.20 1.17
N GLU A 58 -9.09 4.00 0.62
CA GLU A 58 -10.34 3.38 0.17
C GLU A 58 -11.33 3.20 1.33
N GLU A 59 -10.85 2.64 2.45
CA GLU A 59 -11.67 2.43 3.65
C GLU A 59 -12.05 3.76 4.34
N ALA A 60 -11.25 4.81 4.17
CA ALA A 60 -11.60 6.17 4.57
C ALA A 60 -12.60 6.85 3.61
N GLY A 61 -13.06 6.16 2.54
CA GLY A 61 -13.98 6.69 1.53
C GLY A 61 -13.33 7.61 0.49
N GLN A 62 -12.01 7.80 0.52
CA GLN A 62 -11.26 8.67 -0.39
C GLN A 62 -10.90 7.92 -1.69
N LEU A 63 -11.92 7.46 -2.41
CA LEU A 63 -11.76 6.54 -3.56
C LEU A 63 -10.88 7.09 -4.69
N GLU A 64 -10.97 8.39 -4.98
CA GLU A 64 -10.15 9.02 -6.03
C GLU A 64 -8.66 8.96 -5.68
N LYS A 65 -8.30 9.28 -4.42
CA LYS A 65 -6.91 9.19 -3.96
C LYS A 65 -6.44 7.74 -3.89
N ALA A 66 -7.31 6.81 -3.47
CA ALA A 66 -7.00 5.39 -3.45
C ALA A 66 -6.65 4.87 -4.86
N ALA A 67 -7.43 5.26 -5.88
CA ALA A 67 -7.16 4.91 -7.27
C ALA A 67 -5.77 5.34 -7.75
N VAL A 68 -5.35 6.56 -7.42
CA VAL A 68 -4.00 7.06 -7.75
C VAL A 68 -2.92 6.20 -7.09
N GLN A 69 -3.10 5.80 -5.82
CA GLN A 69 -2.09 4.99 -5.13
C GLN A 69 -2.05 3.54 -5.63
N TYR A 70 -3.19 2.94 -5.96
CA TYR A 70 -3.20 1.60 -6.56
C TYR A 70 -2.53 1.57 -7.93
N GLN A 71 -2.76 2.60 -8.75
CA GLN A 71 -2.04 2.75 -10.02
C GLN A 71 -0.53 2.81 -9.79
N LYS A 72 -0.06 3.63 -8.84
CA LYS A 72 1.37 3.70 -8.49
C LYS A 72 1.91 2.35 -8.01
N ALA A 73 1.16 1.60 -7.19
CA ALA A 73 1.56 0.28 -6.75
C ALA A 73 1.80 -0.66 -7.94
N PHE A 74 0.88 -0.66 -8.91
CA PHE A 74 1.02 -1.46 -10.14
C PHE A 74 2.20 -1.01 -11.01
N GLU A 75 2.38 0.29 -11.21
CA GLU A 75 3.50 0.85 -11.98
C GLU A 75 4.86 0.49 -11.35
N LYS A 76 4.99 0.61 -10.03
CA LYS A 76 6.21 0.24 -9.31
C LYS A 76 6.48 -1.26 -9.33
N ALA A 77 5.43 -2.08 -9.29
CA ALA A 77 5.55 -3.51 -9.42
C ALA A 77 6.06 -3.93 -10.81
N LEU A 78 5.54 -3.32 -11.88
CA LEU A 78 6.03 -3.56 -13.23
C LEU A 78 7.49 -3.12 -13.41
N GLY A 79 7.85 -1.95 -12.89
CA GLY A 79 9.22 -1.43 -12.98
C GLY A 79 10.27 -2.33 -12.32
N ASN A 80 9.88 -3.10 -11.30
CA ASN A 80 10.77 -3.95 -10.52
C ASN A 80 10.52 -5.46 -10.72
N LEU A 81 9.68 -5.85 -11.70
CA LEU A 81 9.29 -7.24 -11.94
C LEU A 81 8.73 -7.96 -10.69
N ASP A 82 7.98 -7.22 -9.86
CA ASP A 82 7.39 -7.76 -8.64
C ASP A 82 6.32 -8.82 -8.99
N PRO A 83 6.41 -10.05 -8.46
CA PRO A 83 5.44 -11.12 -8.75
C PRO A 83 4.01 -10.76 -8.32
N ASN A 84 3.83 -9.75 -7.47
CA ASN A 84 2.52 -9.27 -7.03
C ASN A 84 1.89 -8.24 -7.96
N ALA A 85 2.48 -7.94 -9.12
CA ALA A 85 1.92 -6.97 -10.08
C ALA A 85 0.43 -7.25 -10.41
N GLU A 86 0.07 -8.52 -10.61
CA GLU A 86 -1.32 -8.93 -10.87
C GLU A 86 -2.25 -8.66 -9.68
N LEU A 87 -1.76 -8.80 -8.45
CA LEU A 87 -2.53 -8.47 -7.26
C LEU A 87 -2.84 -6.97 -7.21
N PHE A 88 -1.83 -6.13 -7.43
CA PHE A 88 -2.00 -4.67 -7.42
C PHE A 88 -2.92 -4.20 -8.54
N LYS A 89 -2.83 -4.81 -9.73
CA LYS A 89 -3.76 -4.55 -10.83
C LYS A 89 -5.20 -4.87 -10.44
N ARG A 90 -5.45 -6.00 -9.79
CA ARG A 90 -6.80 -6.37 -9.32
C ARG A 90 -7.37 -5.36 -8.33
N HIS A 91 -6.56 -4.88 -7.40
CA HIS A 91 -6.99 -3.84 -6.47
C HIS A 91 -7.33 -2.53 -7.19
N TRP A 92 -6.49 -2.11 -8.14
CA TRP A 92 -6.76 -0.93 -8.97
C TRP A 92 -8.07 -1.07 -9.76
N ASP A 93 -8.27 -2.19 -10.44
CA ASP A 93 -9.50 -2.47 -11.20
C ASP A 93 -10.75 -2.47 -10.30
N ALA A 94 -10.62 -2.98 -9.06
CA ALA A 94 -11.71 -3.03 -8.09
C ALA A 94 -12.12 -1.63 -7.61
N VAL A 95 -11.16 -0.75 -7.27
CA VAL A 95 -11.49 0.60 -6.80
C VAL A 95 -12.11 1.46 -7.92
N GLN A 96 -11.69 1.26 -9.17
CA GLN A 96 -12.26 1.96 -10.33
C GLN A 96 -13.74 1.63 -10.51
N LYS A 97 -14.11 0.36 -10.36
CA LYS A 97 -15.52 -0.06 -10.40
C LYS A 97 -16.33 0.57 -9.26
N ARG A 98 -15.78 0.58 -8.04
CA ARG A 98 -16.43 1.20 -6.87
C ARG A 98 -16.61 2.72 -7.05
N PHE A 99 -15.62 3.39 -7.62
CA PHE A 99 -15.70 4.83 -7.91
C PHE A 99 -16.77 5.14 -8.97
N LYS A 100 -16.81 4.37 -10.07
CA LYS A 100 -17.83 4.53 -11.12
C LYS A 100 -19.26 4.30 -10.62
N ASN A 101 -19.46 3.37 -9.69
CA ASN A 101 -20.78 3.06 -9.13
C ASN A 101 -21.28 4.06 -8.08
N LYS A 102 -20.44 5.01 -7.63
CA LYS A 102 -20.83 6.07 -6.67
C LYS A 102 -21.22 7.40 -7.35
N ARG A 103 -21.11 7.49 -8.67
CA ARG A 103 -21.56 8.63 -9.48
C ARG A 103 -22.94 8.36 -10.04
#